data_AF-A0A5P2FYE0-F1
#
_entry.id   AF-A0A5P2FYE0-F1
#
_cell.length_a   1.000
_cell.length_b   1.000
_cell.length_c   1.000
_cell.angle_alpha   90.00
_cell.angle_beta   90.00
_cell.angle_gamma   90.00
#
_symmetry.space_group_name_H-M   'P 1'
#
loop_
_entity.id
_entity.type
_entity.pdbx_description
1 polymer ?
#
loop_
_entity_poly.entity_id
_entity_poly.type
_entity_poly.pdbx_seq_one_letter_code
_entity_poly.pdbx_strand_id
1 'polypeptide(L)'
;MAHNLNFNEQTGKYSFFSVKQKPWHGLGQIMTDYPTSAEAMQVAGLDFEVIKSPLFTTGRTRSIGDSGELEEANDILVPNAFANLRTDTNQPLGVVGNDYNIIQNREAFAFFDAIVGGGDGILYETAGALGNGERIFITAKLPDYIKVGSNDYLEQYLFLTTSHDGSGSITAAFTPVRIVCNNTLNAALNNMGNMVRIRHTGGAAAKLVEAHRVMGIATANGKVMEESFNHFAKVHITDKEVKRLIELAMTPNKETLQILKDNRYSDLSTVFKNQCEEVFSYAMTAETQQLETTKGTVFGAYNAITGYFQNVRSYKDEEAKLKSLVYGGTAATKAQKALDLCSAFAEHGKEALLLN
;
A
#
# COMPACT_ATOMS: atom_id res chain seq x y z
N MET A 1 13.44 -11.99 -1.42
CA MET A 1 13.20 -11.16 -2.62
C MET A 1 12.04 -10.21 -2.33
N ALA A 2 12.19 -8.92 -2.64
CA ALA A 2 11.30 -7.84 -2.19
C ALA A 2 9.85 -7.92 -2.68
N HIS A 3 9.61 -8.61 -3.81
CA HIS A 3 8.25 -8.81 -4.30
C HIS A 3 7.45 -9.71 -3.36
N ASN A 4 8.11 -10.73 -2.78
CA ASN A 4 7.54 -11.82 -2.00
C ASN A 4 6.26 -12.44 -2.60
N LEU A 5 6.02 -12.27 -3.90
CA LEU A 5 4.90 -12.87 -4.61
C LEU A 5 5.01 -14.39 -4.59
N ASN A 6 3.87 -15.05 -4.37
CA ASN A 6 3.76 -16.49 -4.42
C ASN A 6 4.04 -17.00 -5.83
N PHE A 7 4.90 -18.01 -5.92
CA PHE A 7 5.18 -18.74 -7.15
C PHE A 7 4.53 -20.11 -7.04
N ASN A 8 3.66 -20.44 -7.99
CA ASN A 8 3.02 -21.73 -8.07
C ASN A 8 3.90 -22.67 -8.91
N GLU A 9 4.58 -23.60 -8.23
CA GLU A 9 5.49 -24.55 -8.88
C GLU A 9 4.78 -25.51 -9.86
N GLN A 10 3.51 -25.83 -9.62
CA GLN A 10 2.75 -26.72 -10.50
C GLN A 10 2.43 -26.06 -11.85
N THR A 11 2.17 -24.74 -11.85
CA THR A 11 1.81 -23.99 -13.06
C THR A 11 2.97 -23.20 -13.66
N GLY A 12 4.07 -23.04 -12.92
CA GLY A 12 5.21 -22.21 -13.29
C GLY A 12 4.90 -20.70 -13.33
N LYS A 13 3.83 -20.26 -12.65
CA LYS A 13 3.33 -18.87 -12.70
C LYS A 13 3.36 -18.20 -11.33
N TYR A 14 3.59 -16.89 -11.32
CA TYR A 14 3.38 -16.07 -10.13
C TYR A 14 1.90 -15.79 -9.93
N SER A 15 1.44 -15.91 -8.70
CA SER A 15 0.06 -15.62 -8.27
C SER A 15 -0.15 -14.11 -8.16
N PHE A 16 -0.25 -13.45 -9.31
CA PHE A 16 -0.40 -12.00 -9.44
C PHE A 16 -1.03 -11.60 -10.79
N PHE A 17 -1.90 -10.60 -10.78
CA PHE A 17 -2.26 -9.86 -11.99
C PHE A 17 -2.29 -8.35 -11.79
N SER A 18 -2.20 -7.63 -12.92
CA SER A 18 -2.36 -6.19 -13.02
C SER A 18 -3.07 -5.81 -14.31
N VAL A 19 -3.94 -4.81 -14.29
CA VAL A 19 -4.59 -4.28 -15.51
C VAL A 19 -3.75 -3.16 -16.13
N LYS A 20 -3.57 -3.17 -17.46
CA LYS A 20 -2.91 -2.17 -18.32
C LYS A 20 -1.43 -1.85 -18.01
N GLN A 21 -1.12 -1.48 -16.78
CA GLN A 21 0.20 -1.08 -16.34
C GLN A 21 1.00 -2.27 -15.80
N LYS A 22 2.18 -2.49 -16.38
CA LYS A 22 3.15 -3.49 -15.91
C LYS A 22 3.67 -3.10 -14.52
N PRO A 23 3.65 -4.00 -13.53
CA PRO A 23 4.27 -3.75 -12.24
C PRO A 23 5.80 -3.70 -12.39
N TRP A 24 6.48 -3.00 -11.50
CA TRP A 24 7.94 -2.80 -11.56
C TRP A 24 8.75 -4.11 -11.62
N HIS A 25 8.27 -5.19 -10.98
CA HIS A 25 8.93 -6.49 -10.98
C HIS A 25 8.71 -7.28 -12.28
N GLY A 26 7.73 -6.88 -13.11
CA GLY A 26 7.43 -7.54 -14.38
C GLY A 26 6.96 -8.99 -14.28
N LEU A 27 6.46 -9.41 -13.11
CA LEU A 27 5.97 -10.76 -12.83
C LEU A 27 4.44 -10.80 -12.85
N GLY A 28 3.87 -11.99 -13.07
CA GLY A 28 2.43 -12.22 -13.11
C GLY A 28 1.80 -11.87 -14.46
N GLN A 29 0.49 -11.71 -14.47
CA GLN A 29 -0.30 -11.55 -15.69
C GLN A 29 -0.75 -10.10 -15.89
N ILE A 30 -0.61 -9.57 -17.12
CA ILE A 30 -1.06 -8.21 -17.45
C ILE A 30 -2.32 -8.32 -18.30
N MET A 31 -3.44 -7.81 -17.79
CA MET A 31 -4.72 -7.81 -18.49
C MET A 31 -4.94 -6.50 -19.22
N THR A 32 -5.57 -6.55 -20.40
CA THR A 32 -5.98 -5.36 -21.16
C THR A 32 -7.24 -4.73 -20.57
N ASP A 33 -8.18 -5.59 -20.19
CA ASP A 33 -9.51 -5.24 -19.71
C ASP A 33 -9.66 -5.59 -18.23
N TYR A 34 -10.61 -4.94 -17.57
CA TYR A 34 -10.88 -5.16 -16.16
C TYR A 34 -11.65 -6.48 -15.96
N PRO A 35 -11.11 -7.43 -15.18
CA PRO A 35 -11.76 -8.73 -14.97
C PRO A 35 -12.94 -8.63 -13.99
N THR A 36 -13.87 -9.58 -14.08
CA THR A 36 -14.83 -9.88 -13.02
C THR A 36 -14.12 -10.45 -11.78
N SER A 37 -14.79 -10.51 -10.62
CA SER A 37 -14.20 -11.09 -9.39
C SER A 37 -13.77 -12.55 -9.58
N ALA A 38 -14.56 -13.34 -10.30
CA ALA A 38 -14.24 -14.72 -10.65
C ALA A 38 -13.00 -14.83 -11.55
N GLU A 39 -12.93 -14.03 -12.62
CA GLU A 39 -11.77 -13.99 -13.53
C GLU A 39 -10.51 -13.50 -12.80
N ALA A 40 -10.65 -12.45 -11.98
CA ALA A 40 -9.56 -11.90 -11.18
C ALA A 40 -8.94 -12.97 -10.27
N MET A 41 -9.76 -13.75 -9.57
CA MET A 41 -9.28 -14.85 -8.71
C MET A 41 -8.53 -15.92 -9.50
N GLN A 42 -9.05 -16.31 -10.67
CA GLN A 42 -8.42 -17.33 -11.50
C GLN A 42 -7.08 -16.84 -12.08
N VAL A 43 -7.06 -15.65 -12.66
CA VAL A 43 -5.85 -15.06 -13.26
C VAL A 43 -4.80 -14.77 -12.18
N ALA A 44 -5.22 -14.34 -10.99
CA ALA A 44 -4.32 -14.12 -9.86
C ALA A 44 -3.79 -15.42 -9.24
N GLY A 45 -4.34 -16.60 -9.57
CA GLY A 45 -4.03 -17.85 -8.86
C GLY A 45 -4.49 -17.86 -7.41
N LEU A 46 -5.58 -17.15 -7.10
CA LEU A 46 -6.12 -16.98 -5.76
C LEU A 46 -7.35 -17.86 -5.48
N ASP A 47 -7.82 -18.60 -6.47
CA ASP A 47 -8.98 -19.48 -6.35
C ASP A 47 -8.69 -20.83 -5.68
N PHE A 48 -7.88 -20.81 -4.61
CA PHE A 48 -7.58 -21.98 -3.79
C PHE A 48 -8.43 -21.97 -2.52
N GLU A 49 -8.80 -23.16 -2.05
CA GLU A 49 -9.52 -23.34 -0.80
C GLU A 49 -8.52 -23.57 0.35
N VAL A 50 -8.80 -22.94 1.49
CA VAL A 50 -8.02 -23.12 2.72
C VAL A 50 -8.84 -23.90 3.73
N ILE A 51 -8.26 -24.93 4.31
CA ILE A 51 -8.86 -25.74 5.38
C ILE A 51 -8.06 -25.63 6.67
N LYS A 52 -8.74 -25.81 7.80
CA LYS A 52 -8.14 -25.83 9.14
C LYS A 52 -8.00 -27.27 9.60
N SER A 53 -6.77 -27.75 9.75
CA SER A 53 -6.47 -29.13 10.17
C SER A 53 -5.84 -29.16 11.57
N PRO A 54 -6.17 -30.15 12.43
CA PRO A 54 -5.46 -30.35 13.69
C PRO A 54 -3.94 -30.46 13.50
N LEU A 55 -3.17 -29.85 14.39
CA LEU A 55 -1.71 -29.91 14.35
C LEU A 55 -1.18 -31.07 15.19
N PHE A 56 -0.25 -31.84 14.62
CA PHE A 56 0.45 -32.92 15.31
C PHE A 56 1.95 -32.61 15.37
N THR A 57 2.63 -33.08 16.42
CA THR A 57 4.09 -33.11 16.50
C THR A 57 4.57 -34.56 16.59
N THR A 58 5.78 -34.81 16.11
CA THR A 58 6.39 -36.14 16.24
C THR A 58 6.73 -36.40 17.71
N GLY A 59 6.24 -37.52 18.25
CA GLY A 59 6.77 -38.04 19.49
C GLY A 59 8.19 -38.56 19.23
N ARG A 60 9.17 -38.12 20.03
CA ARG A 60 10.57 -38.61 19.90
C ARG A 60 10.90 -39.76 20.85
N THR A 61 9.93 -40.21 21.63
CA THR A 61 10.14 -41.28 22.61
C THR A 61 10.07 -42.63 21.90
N ARG A 62 11.23 -43.25 21.69
CA ARG A 62 11.31 -44.67 21.33
C ARG A 62 11.23 -45.48 22.62
N SER A 63 10.16 -46.24 22.82
CA SER A 63 10.11 -47.30 23.81
C SER A 63 10.68 -48.59 23.21
N ILE A 64 11.23 -49.46 24.06
CA ILE A 64 11.49 -50.85 23.71
C ILE A 64 10.30 -51.63 24.25
N GLY A 65 9.51 -52.26 23.37
CA GLY A 65 8.39 -53.11 23.76
C GLY A 65 8.87 -54.38 24.48
N ASP A 66 7.94 -55.11 25.11
CA ASP A 66 8.25 -56.30 25.93
C ASP A 66 8.97 -57.43 25.15
N SER A 67 8.88 -57.42 23.82
CA SER A 67 9.55 -58.33 22.88
C SER A 67 10.91 -57.83 22.37
N GLY A 68 11.36 -56.64 22.78
CA GLY A 68 12.60 -56.02 22.31
C GLY A 68 12.45 -55.19 21.03
N GLU A 69 11.23 -54.97 20.53
CA GLU A 69 10.97 -54.13 19.35
C GLU A 69 11.02 -52.63 19.67
N LEU A 70 11.49 -51.82 18.71
CA LEU A 70 11.43 -50.37 18.81
C LEU A 70 10.00 -49.93 18.51
N GLU A 71 9.30 -49.38 19.49
CA GLU A 71 8.02 -48.72 19.27
C GLU A 71 8.27 -47.33 18.68
N GLU A 72 7.79 -47.09 17.46
CA GLU A 72 7.73 -45.74 16.91
C GLU A 72 6.73 -44.91 17.72
N ALA A 73 7.16 -43.75 18.20
CA ALA A 73 6.26 -42.87 18.93
C ALA A 73 5.15 -42.38 18.01
N ASN A 74 3.91 -42.54 18.46
CA ASN A 74 2.75 -41.98 17.79
C ASN A 74 2.84 -40.45 17.69
N ASP A 75 2.19 -39.91 16.65
CA ASP A 75 1.97 -38.46 16.53
C ASP A 75 1.20 -37.94 17.76
N ILE A 76 1.72 -36.86 18.34
CA ILE A 76 1.13 -36.21 19.50
C ILE A 76 0.28 -35.05 19.00
N LEU A 77 -1.03 -35.12 19.22
CA LEU A 77 -1.95 -34.01 18.95
C LEU A 77 -1.55 -32.80 19.81
N VAL A 78 -1.37 -31.64 19.17
CA VAL A 78 -1.09 -30.37 19.86
C VAL A 78 -2.44 -29.70 20.19
N PRO A 79 -2.83 -29.60 21.48
CA PRO A 79 -4.14 -29.07 21.84
C PRO A 79 -4.31 -27.60 21.41
N ASN A 80 -5.50 -27.26 20.90
CA ASN A 80 -5.88 -25.91 20.49
C ASN A 80 -4.99 -25.28 19.39
N ALA A 81 -4.17 -26.07 18.69
CA ALA A 81 -3.34 -25.64 17.59
C ALA A 81 -3.76 -26.34 16.29
N PHE A 82 -3.85 -25.56 15.23
CA PHE A 82 -4.29 -26.01 13.92
C PHE A 82 -3.38 -25.47 12.84
N ALA A 83 -3.12 -26.25 11.80
CA ALA A 83 -2.48 -25.77 10.58
C ALA A 83 -3.56 -25.36 9.57
N ASN A 84 -3.46 -24.15 9.03
CA ASN A 84 -4.21 -23.80 7.83
C ASN A 84 -3.45 -24.31 6.61
N LEU A 85 -4.15 -25.00 5.72
CA LEU A 85 -3.59 -25.70 4.56
C LEU A 85 -4.34 -25.29 3.30
N ARG A 86 -3.61 -25.10 2.19
CA ARG A 86 -4.23 -25.04 0.87
C ARG A 86 -4.59 -26.46 0.40
N THR A 87 -5.79 -26.66 -0.11
CA THR A 87 -6.24 -27.97 -0.60
C THR A 87 -5.63 -28.36 -1.94
N ASP A 88 -5.23 -27.38 -2.76
CA ASP A 88 -4.68 -27.60 -4.10
C ASP A 88 -3.23 -28.13 -4.10
N THR A 89 -2.46 -27.77 -3.08
CA THR A 89 -1.02 -28.00 -2.99
C THR A 89 -0.63 -28.72 -1.69
N ASN A 90 -1.58 -28.90 -0.77
CA ASN A 90 -1.33 -29.33 0.62
C ASN A 90 -0.30 -28.43 1.35
N GLN A 91 -0.11 -27.20 0.88
CA GLN A 91 0.87 -26.27 1.40
C GLN A 91 0.39 -25.72 2.76
N PRO A 92 1.14 -25.93 3.85
CA PRO A 92 0.88 -25.25 5.12
C PRO A 92 1.11 -23.76 4.98
N LEU A 93 0.13 -22.98 5.43
CA LEU A 93 0.15 -21.52 5.40
C LEU A 93 0.58 -20.93 6.76
N GLY A 94 0.21 -21.58 7.86
CA GLY A 94 0.61 -21.17 9.20
C GLY A 94 -0.16 -21.91 10.30
N VAL A 95 0.23 -21.65 11.54
CA VAL A 95 -0.40 -22.25 12.74
C VAL A 95 -1.33 -21.23 13.38
N VAL A 96 -2.57 -21.64 13.63
CA VAL A 96 -3.63 -20.80 14.19
C VAL A 96 -4.26 -21.45 15.41
N GLY A 97 -4.86 -20.62 16.27
CA GLY A 97 -5.59 -21.07 17.46
C GLY A 97 -7.02 -21.52 17.18
N ASN A 98 -7.69 -22.04 18.21
CA ASN A 98 -9.07 -22.53 18.13
C ASN A 98 -10.07 -21.49 17.57
N ASP A 99 -9.96 -20.23 17.99
CA ASP A 99 -10.94 -19.19 17.63
C ASP A 99 -10.75 -18.64 16.21
N TYR A 100 -9.65 -19.02 15.55
CA TYR A 100 -9.38 -18.59 14.18
C TYR A 100 -10.41 -19.19 13.22
N ASN A 101 -11.17 -18.34 12.54
CA ASN A 101 -12.11 -18.71 11.50
C ASN A 101 -11.55 -18.28 10.13
N ILE A 102 -11.43 -19.25 9.23
CA ILE A 102 -10.99 -19.01 7.86
C ILE A 102 -12.08 -18.21 7.15
N ILE A 103 -11.66 -17.12 6.49
CA ILE A 103 -12.47 -16.42 5.49
C ILE A 103 -11.85 -16.74 4.15
N GLN A 104 -12.59 -17.43 3.28
CA GLN A 104 -12.05 -17.85 1.99
C GLN A 104 -11.72 -16.63 1.12
N ASN A 105 -10.78 -16.80 0.19
CA ASN A 105 -10.45 -15.74 -0.77
C ASN A 105 -11.72 -15.29 -1.53
N ARG A 106 -12.59 -16.23 -1.92
CA ARG A 106 -13.88 -15.94 -2.56
C ARG A 106 -14.77 -15.01 -1.74
N GLU A 107 -14.84 -15.19 -0.42
CA GLU A 107 -15.60 -14.31 0.48
C GLU A 107 -14.98 -12.92 0.56
N ALA A 108 -13.63 -12.82 0.55
CA ALA A 108 -12.91 -11.56 0.53
C ALA A 108 -13.09 -10.79 -0.80
N PHE A 109 -13.23 -11.48 -1.94
CA PHE A 109 -13.57 -10.86 -3.22
C PHE A 109 -15.03 -10.37 -3.25
N ALA A 110 -15.97 -11.17 -2.73
CA ALA A 110 -17.38 -10.81 -2.67
C ALA A 110 -17.66 -9.55 -1.82
N PHE A 111 -16.79 -9.24 -0.85
CA PHE A 111 -16.83 -7.98 -0.12
C PHE A 111 -16.74 -6.75 -1.02
N PHE A 112 -15.85 -6.78 -2.01
CA PHE A 112 -15.74 -5.68 -2.97
C PHE A 112 -17.03 -5.57 -3.79
N ASP A 113 -17.48 -6.68 -4.37
CA ASP A 113 -18.70 -6.72 -5.19
C ASP A 113 -19.90 -6.06 -4.46
N ALA A 114 -19.98 -6.21 -3.13
CA ALA A 114 -21.02 -5.60 -2.30
C ALA A 114 -20.85 -4.08 -2.03
N ILE A 115 -19.63 -3.52 -2.07
CA ILE A 115 -19.37 -2.09 -1.81
C ILE A 115 -19.89 -1.20 -2.94
N VAL A 116 -19.80 -1.65 -4.20
CA VAL A 116 -19.95 -0.78 -5.38
C VAL A 116 -21.32 -0.84 -6.03
N GLY A 117 -22.25 -1.63 -5.49
CA GLY A 117 -23.69 -1.37 -5.59
C GLY A 117 -24.23 -0.96 -6.98
N GLY A 118 -24.05 -1.80 -8.00
CA GLY A 118 -24.99 -1.91 -9.13
C GLY A 118 -25.06 -0.81 -10.20
N GLY A 119 -24.18 0.19 -10.22
CA GLY A 119 -24.17 1.24 -11.26
C GLY A 119 -23.05 1.10 -12.31
N ASP A 120 -21.79 1.24 -11.87
CA ASP A 120 -20.62 1.36 -12.77
C ASP A 120 -19.57 0.24 -12.61
N GLY A 121 -19.82 -0.75 -11.75
CA GLY A 121 -18.97 -1.93 -11.57
C GLY A 121 -17.62 -1.66 -10.89
N ILE A 122 -17.03 -2.71 -10.31
CA ILE A 122 -15.66 -2.66 -9.77
C ILE A 122 -14.67 -2.89 -10.89
N LEU A 123 -13.68 -2.00 -10.97
CA LEU A 123 -12.54 -2.16 -11.84
C LEU A 123 -11.41 -2.80 -11.02
N TYR A 124 -11.37 -4.13 -10.97
CA TYR A 124 -10.29 -4.85 -10.29
C TYR A 124 -8.94 -4.52 -10.94
N GLU A 125 -8.08 -3.82 -10.21
CA GLU A 125 -6.86 -3.23 -10.74
C GLU A 125 -5.68 -4.19 -10.61
N THR A 126 -5.53 -4.80 -9.43
CA THR A 126 -4.49 -5.79 -9.12
C THR A 126 -4.99 -6.77 -8.06
N ALA A 127 -4.47 -8.00 -8.10
CA ALA A 127 -4.52 -8.91 -6.96
C ALA A 127 -3.33 -9.86 -6.98
N GLY A 128 -2.97 -10.38 -5.81
CA GLY A 128 -1.93 -11.40 -5.72
C GLY A 128 -1.80 -12.03 -4.34
N ALA A 129 -1.00 -13.08 -4.31
CA ALA A 129 -0.62 -13.80 -3.09
C ALA A 129 0.85 -13.54 -2.76
N LEU A 130 1.16 -13.56 -1.47
CA LEU A 130 2.49 -13.41 -0.91
C LEU A 130 2.94 -14.71 -0.24
N GLY A 131 4.25 -14.95 -0.22
CA GLY A 131 4.87 -16.13 0.34
C GLY A 131 4.40 -17.42 -0.33
N ASN A 132 3.82 -18.32 0.45
CA ASN A 132 3.23 -19.59 0.03
C ASN A 132 1.72 -19.48 -0.30
N GLY A 133 1.16 -18.27 -0.25
CA GLY A 133 -0.28 -18.02 -0.36
C GLY A 133 -0.94 -17.68 0.96
N GLU A 134 -0.17 -17.54 2.04
CA GLU A 134 -0.69 -17.25 3.37
C GLU A 134 -1.21 -15.83 3.51
N ARG A 135 -0.81 -14.90 2.64
CA ARG A 135 -1.34 -13.53 2.62
C ARG A 135 -1.74 -13.17 1.21
N ILE A 136 -2.94 -12.62 1.05
CA ILE A 136 -3.42 -12.13 -0.23
C ILE A 136 -3.70 -10.63 -0.16
N PHE A 137 -3.69 -9.98 -1.32
CA PHE A 137 -4.13 -8.60 -1.47
C PHE A 137 -4.95 -8.45 -2.75
N ILE A 138 -5.91 -7.54 -2.71
CA ILE A 138 -6.82 -7.22 -3.80
C ILE A 138 -6.96 -5.70 -3.81
N THR A 139 -6.90 -5.10 -4.99
CA THR A 139 -7.08 -3.66 -5.19
C THR A 139 -8.11 -3.44 -6.29
N ALA A 140 -9.10 -2.61 -6.00
CA ALA A 140 -10.11 -2.14 -6.93
C ALA A 140 -9.91 -0.64 -7.17
N LYS A 141 -9.88 -0.23 -8.43
CA LYS A 141 -9.93 1.18 -8.81
C LYS A 141 -11.35 1.70 -8.63
N LEU A 142 -11.47 2.83 -7.95
CA LEU A 142 -12.74 3.51 -7.76
C LEU A 142 -13.07 4.35 -9.01
N PRO A 143 -14.36 4.49 -9.37
CA PRO A 143 -14.77 5.29 -10.53
C PRO A 143 -14.56 6.79 -10.30
N ASP A 144 -14.62 7.24 -9.03
CA ASP A 144 -14.35 8.61 -8.65
C ASP A 144 -12.84 8.89 -8.64
N TYR A 145 -12.46 9.97 -9.30
CA TYR A 145 -11.11 10.53 -9.27
C TYR A 145 -11.09 11.71 -8.31
N ILE A 146 -9.97 11.94 -7.63
CA ILE A 146 -9.74 13.26 -7.04
C ILE A 146 -9.40 14.20 -8.20
N LYS A 147 -10.33 15.10 -8.52
CA LYS A 147 -10.18 16.05 -9.61
C LYS A 147 -9.58 17.35 -9.10
N VAL A 148 -8.38 17.69 -9.56
CA VAL A 148 -7.74 18.98 -9.28
C VAL A 148 -7.88 19.86 -10.52
N GLY A 149 -8.56 21.00 -10.39
CA GLY A 149 -8.85 21.86 -11.56
C GLY A 149 -9.71 21.16 -12.62
N SER A 150 -9.49 21.47 -13.90
CA SER A 150 -10.33 20.97 -15.00
C SER A 150 -9.88 19.61 -15.56
N ASN A 151 -8.58 19.32 -15.56
CA ASN A 151 -7.97 18.21 -16.31
C ASN A 151 -6.90 17.40 -15.54
N ASP A 152 -6.74 17.59 -14.23
CA ASP A 152 -5.80 16.82 -13.41
C ASP A 152 -6.56 15.84 -12.51
N TYR A 153 -6.24 14.55 -12.61
CA TYR A 153 -7.01 13.47 -11.99
C TYR A 153 -6.08 12.53 -11.24
N LEU A 154 -6.30 12.37 -9.93
CA LEU A 154 -5.61 11.36 -9.12
C LEU A 154 -6.52 10.14 -8.95
N GLU A 155 -5.97 8.98 -9.27
CA GLU A 155 -6.66 7.70 -9.11
C GLU A 155 -6.76 7.34 -7.63
N GLN A 156 -7.90 6.76 -7.26
CA GLN A 156 -8.13 6.22 -5.92
C GLN A 156 -8.39 4.73 -6.01
N TYR A 157 -7.85 3.99 -5.05
CA TYR A 157 -8.08 2.57 -4.96
C TYR A 157 -8.63 2.20 -3.60
N LEU A 158 -9.55 1.24 -3.61
CA LEU A 158 -9.91 0.47 -2.43
C LEU A 158 -9.03 -0.78 -2.41
N PHE A 159 -8.39 -1.07 -1.29
CA PHE A 159 -7.65 -2.31 -1.13
C PHE A 159 -8.18 -3.15 0.02
N LEU A 160 -7.93 -4.45 -0.08
CA LEU A 160 -8.15 -5.43 0.97
C LEU A 160 -6.93 -6.34 1.05
N THR A 161 -6.55 -6.71 2.26
CA THR A 161 -5.62 -7.81 2.50
C THR A 161 -6.16 -8.72 3.60
N THR A 162 -5.86 -10.00 3.50
CA THR A 162 -6.18 -10.99 4.53
C THR A 162 -5.04 -11.98 4.66
N SER A 163 -4.95 -12.63 5.82
CA SER A 163 -3.88 -13.56 6.14
C SER A 163 -4.42 -14.86 6.73
N HIS A 164 -4.04 -15.98 6.12
CA HIS A 164 -4.35 -17.35 6.50
C HIS A 164 -3.38 -17.94 7.52
N ASP A 165 -2.23 -17.30 7.78
CA ASP A 165 -1.23 -17.76 8.76
C ASP A 165 -1.52 -17.35 10.21
N GLY A 166 -2.58 -16.56 10.45
CA GLY A 166 -2.90 -16.00 11.76
C GLY A 166 -2.10 -14.75 12.15
N SER A 167 -1.20 -14.25 11.28
CA SER A 167 -0.37 -13.07 11.56
C SER A 167 -1.14 -11.74 11.51
N GLY A 168 -2.30 -11.71 10.86
CA GLY A 168 -3.03 -10.48 10.56
C GLY A 168 -4.54 -10.62 10.62
N SER A 169 -5.19 -9.47 10.46
CA SER A 169 -6.64 -9.33 10.31
C SER A 169 -7.01 -9.14 8.84
N ILE A 170 -8.26 -9.42 8.50
CA ILE A 170 -8.86 -8.92 7.26
C ILE A 170 -8.88 -7.40 7.37
N THR A 171 -8.25 -6.74 6.41
CA THR A 171 -8.00 -5.31 6.46
C THR A 171 -8.43 -4.69 5.15
N ALA A 172 -9.35 -3.75 5.19
CA ALA A 172 -9.80 -2.99 4.03
C ALA A 172 -9.56 -1.49 4.26
N ALA A 173 -9.04 -0.79 3.26
CA ALA A 173 -8.77 0.64 3.38
C ALA A 173 -8.57 1.34 2.02
N PHE A 174 -8.64 2.68 2.01
CA PHE A 174 -8.46 3.50 0.81
C PHE A 174 -7.02 3.92 0.61
N THR A 175 -6.46 3.64 -0.56
CA THR A 175 -5.09 3.97 -0.94
C THR A 175 -5.04 4.79 -2.22
N PRO A 176 -4.22 5.84 -2.31
CA PRO A 176 -3.79 6.39 -3.60
C PRO A 176 -2.68 5.54 -4.25
N VAL A 177 -2.14 4.56 -3.52
CA VAL A 177 -1.05 3.69 -3.98
C VAL A 177 -1.60 2.38 -4.54
N ARG A 178 -1.40 2.15 -5.83
CA ARG A 178 -1.66 0.86 -6.48
C ARG A 178 -0.79 -0.24 -5.88
N ILE A 179 -1.40 -1.29 -5.33
CA ILE A 179 -0.67 -2.39 -4.68
C ILE A 179 -0.27 -3.45 -5.71
N VAL A 180 1.02 -3.77 -5.79
CA VAL A 180 1.54 -4.79 -6.73
C VAL A 180 2.40 -5.85 -6.04
N CYS A 181 2.86 -5.61 -4.82
CA CYS A 181 3.72 -6.52 -4.06
C CYS A 181 3.66 -6.30 -2.54
N ASN A 182 4.33 -7.17 -1.78
CA ASN A 182 4.40 -7.11 -0.30
C ASN A 182 4.84 -5.75 0.22
N ASN A 183 5.82 -5.19 -0.48
CA ASN A 183 6.26 -3.84 -0.29
C ASN A 183 5.03 -2.91 -0.41
N THR A 184 4.48 -2.62 -1.60
CA THR A 184 3.38 -1.64 -1.74
C THR A 184 2.20 -1.87 -0.77
N LEU A 185 1.94 -3.13 -0.40
CA LEU A 185 0.95 -3.51 0.59
C LEU A 185 1.27 -2.93 1.98
N ASN A 186 2.49 -3.12 2.48
CA ASN A 186 2.91 -2.58 3.78
C ASN A 186 2.78 -1.06 3.84
N ALA A 187 3.00 -0.38 2.72
CA ALA A 187 2.84 1.06 2.69
C ALA A 187 1.39 1.51 2.63
N ALA A 188 0.54 0.80 1.89
CA ALA A 188 -0.89 1.00 1.98
C ALA A 188 -1.35 0.84 3.44
N LEU A 189 -0.84 -0.16 4.16
CA LEU A 189 -1.16 -0.37 5.58
C LEU A 189 -0.62 0.72 6.53
N ASN A 190 0.52 1.35 6.21
CA ASN A 190 1.17 2.33 7.09
C ASN A 190 0.73 3.79 6.85
N ASN A 191 0.24 4.13 5.65
CA ASN A 191 -0.11 5.50 5.27
C ASN A 191 -1.61 5.82 5.39
N MET A 192 -2.35 5.12 6.25
CA MET A 192 -3.82 5.24 6.29
C MET A 192 -4.39 5.52 7.67
N GLY A 193 -5.09 6.65 7.78
CA GLY A 193 -5.93 6.96 8.94
C GLY A 193 -7.27 6.21 8.94
N ASN A 194 -7.81 5.84 7.77
CA ASN A 194 -9.14 5.25 7.62
C ASN A 194 -9.05 3.80 7.13
N MET A 195 -8.80 2.88 8.06
CA MET A 195 -8.80 1.43 7.79
C MET A 195 -9.81 0.69 8.65
N VAL A 196 -10.45 -0.32 8.07
CA VAL A 196 -11.26 -1.28 8.80
C VAL A 196 -10.45 -2.55 8.99
N ARG A 197 -10.32 -3.01 10.23
CA ARG A 197 -9.66 -4.27 10.59
C ARG A 197 -10.65 -5.21 11.25
N ILE A 198 -10.75 -6.42 10.74
CA ILE A 198 -11.66 -7.46 11.20
C ILE A 198 -10.84 -8.70 11.54
N ARG A 199 -10.86 -9.09 12.82
CA ARG A 199 -10.18 -10.30 13.28
C ARG A 199 -10.86 -11.54 12.67
N HIS A 200 -10.07 -12.56 12.41
CA HIS A 200 -10.52 -13.88 11.96
C HIS A 200 -11.20 -14.67 13.10
N THR A 201 -12.30 -14.15 13.63
CA THR A 201 -13.09 -14.79 14.70
C THR A 201 -14.48 -15.16 14.19
N GLY A 202 -15.27 -15.86 14.99
CA GLY A 202 -16.69 -16.07 14.70
C GLY A 202 -17.40 -14.76 14.34
N GLY A 203 -18.16 -14.76 13.25
CA GLY A 203 -18.85 -13.58 12.73
C GLY A 203 -18.01 -12.63 11.88
N ALA A 204 -16.75 -12.96 11.56
CA ALA A 204 -15.90 -12.14 10.69
C ALA A 204 -16.54 -11.86 9.32
N ALA A 205 -17.17 -12.86 8.69
CA ALA A 205 -17.87 -12.71 7.42
C ALA A 205 -18.99 -11.65 7.49
N ALA A 206 -19.83 -11.71 8.54
CA ALA A 206 -20.91 -10.73 8.73
C ALA A 206 -20.37 -9.32 8.98
N LYS A 207 -19.31 -9.18 9.78
CA LYS A 207 -18.64 -7.89 10.01
C LYS A 207 -17.98 -7.36 8.73
N LEU A 208 -17.46 -8.24 7.89
CA LEU A 208 -16.87 -7.87 6.60
C LEU A 208 -17.96 -7.32 5.69
N VAL A 209 -19.12 -7.98 5.63
CA VAL A 209 -20.28 -7.42 4.93
C VAL A 209 -20.64 -6.06 5.52
N GLU A 210 -20.77 -5.89 6.83
CA GLU A 210 -21.14 -4.59 7.44
C GLU A 210 -20.13 -3.46 7.16
N ALA A 211 -18.84 -3.79 7.01
CA ALA A 211 -17.78 -2.82 6.78
C ALA A 211 -17.95 -2.01 5.48
N HIS A 212 -18.76 -2.46 4.50
CA HIS A 212 -19.07 -1.68 3.31
C HIS A 212 -19.65 -0.30 3.65
N ARG A 213 -20.46 -0.21 4.71
CA ARG A 213 -21.08 1.05 5.17
C ARG A 213 -20.05 2.03 5.72
N VAL A 214 -19.05 1.53 6.43
CA VAL A 214 -17.95 2.34 6.98
C VAL A 214 -17.02 2.82 5.88
N MET A 215 -16.78 1.97 4.87
CA MET A 215 -15.98 2.35 3.71
C MET A 215 -16.68 3.40 2.83
N GLY A 216 -18.01 3.35 2.70
CA GLY A 216 -18.78 4.42 2.04
C GLY A 216 -18.63 5.81 2.68
N ILE A 217 -18.29 5.89 3.97
CA ILE A 217 -17.98 7.16 4.66
C ILE A 217 -16.58 7.66 4.29
N ALA A 218 -15.62 6.76 4.03
CA ALA A 218 -14.24 7.16 3.70
C ALA A 218 -14.07 7.72 2.28
N THR A 219 -15.09 7.62 1.40
CA THR A 219 -15.24 8.48 0.22
C THR A 219 -15.21 9.97 0.59
N ALA A 220 -15.62 10.35 1.82
CA ALA A 220 -15.53 11.73 2.31
C ALA A 220 -14.07 12.23 2.45
N ASN A 221 -13.09 11.35 2.72
CA ASN A 221 -11.68 11.77 2.77
C ASN A 221 -11.11 12.07 1.38
N GLY A 222 -11.58 11.37 0.35
CA GLY A 222 -11.28 11.72 -1.04
C GLY A 222 -11.73 13.14 -1.35
N LYS A 223 -12.94 13.51 -0.91
CA LYS A 223 -13.46 14.88 -1.05
C LYS A 223 -12.64 15.91 -0.27
N VAL A 224 -12.23 15.62 0.97
CA VAL A 224 -11.37 16.54 1.74
C VAL A 224 -10.01 16.75 1.08
N MET A 225 -9.41 15.68 0.52
CA MET A 225 -8.16 15.79 -0.24
C MET A 225 -8.37 16.57 -1.55
N GLU A 226 -9.47 16.31 -2.25
CA GLU A 226 -9.86 17.05 -3.46
C GLU A 226 -10.05 18.55 -3.16
N GLU A 227 -10.78 18.89 -2.11
CA GLU A 227 -10.99 20.27 -1.65
C GLU A 227 -9.65 20.94 -1.33
N SER A 228 -8.76 20.24 -0.60
CA SER A 228 -7.44 20.75 -0.25
C SER A 228 -6.56 21.00 -1.49
N PHE A 229 -6.49 20.06 -2.42
CA PHE A 229 -5.70 20.22 -3.64
C PHE A 229 -6.29 21.26 -4.60
N ASN A 230 -7.61 21.35 -4.71
CA ASN A 230 -8.26 22.44 -5.45
C ASN A 230 -8.02 23.80 -4.81
N HIS A 231 -7.92 23.85 -3.48
CA HIS A 231 -7.52 25.06 -2.78
C HIS A 231 -6.06 25.40 -3.10
N PHE A 232 -5.14 24.44 -2.99
CA PHE A 232 -3.72 24.63 -3.31
C PHE A 232 -3.47 25.07 -4.75
N ALA A 233 -4.26 24.56 -5.70
CA ALA A 233 -4.17 24.94 -7.11
C ALA A 233 -4.62 26.39 -7.36
N LYS A 234 -5.31 27.05 -6.42
CA LYS A 234 -5.73 28.46 -6.52
C LYS A 234 -4.81 29.41 -5.76
N VAL A 235 -4.04 28.90 -4.79
CA VAL A 235 -3.10 29.71 -4.02
C VAL A 235 -1.81 29.87 -4.81
N HIS A 236 -1.45 31.12 -5.10
CA HIS A 236 -0.24 31.45 -5.83
C HIS A 236 0.96 31.46 -4.90
N ILE A 237 2.10 31.00 -5.42
CA ILE A 237 3.37 30.96 -4.71
C ILE A 237 4.49 31.45 -5.63
N THR A 238 5.39 32.28 -5.11
CA THR A 238 6.51 32.82 -5.88
C THR A 238 7.68 31.84 -5.91
N ASP A 239 8.57 31.95 -6.92
CA ASP A 239 9.75 31.09 -7.05
C ASP A 239 10.63 31.08 -5.79
N LYS A 240 10.74 32.22 -5.11
CA LYS A 240 11.49 32.34 -3.84
C LYS A 240 10.83 31.54 -2.72
N GLU A 241 9.50 31.58 -2.64
CA GLU A 241 8.72 30.82 -1.66
C GLU A 241 8.72 29.34 -1.98
N VAL A 242 8.64 28.94 -3.26
CA VAL A 242 8.80 27.54 -3.70
C VAL A 242 10.16 27.00 -3.26
N LYS A 243 11.24 27.74 -3.54
CA LYS A 243 12.59 27.34 -3.15
C LYS A 243 12.70 27.19 -1.62
N ARG A 244 12.13 28.13 -0.86
CA ARG A 244 12.11 28.05 0.60
C ARG A 244 11.31 26.85 1.11
N LEU A 245 10.13 26.61 0.55
CA LEU A 245 9.29 25.46 0.91
C LEU A 245 10.03 24.14 0.65
N ILE A 246 10.71 24.01 -0.50
CA ILE A 246 11.54 22.86 -0.84
C ILE A 246 12.65 22.65 0.21
N GLU A 247 13.40 23.69 0.57
CA GLU A 247 14.45 23.59 1.60
C GLU A 247 13.90 23.07 2.93
N LEU A 248 12.76 23.61 3.37
CA LEU A 248 12.12 23.22 4.62
C LEU A 248 11.61 21.78 4.55
N ALA A 249 10.94 21.38 3.47
CA ALA A 249 10.45 20.03 3.29
C ALA A 249 11.61 19.03 3.22
N MET A 250 12.65 19.31 2.44
CA MET A 250 13.77 18.39 2.20
C MET A 250 14.72 18.25 3.38
N THR A 251 14.68 19.16 4.36
CA THR A 251 15.55 19.19 5.55
C THR A 251 15.72 17.81 6.21
N PRO A 252 16.92 17.22 6.25
CA PRO A 252 17.14 15.83 6.69
C PRO A 252 17.12 15.64 8.21
N ASN A 253 17.48 16.67 8.98
CA ASN A 253 17.60 16.61 10.43
C ASN A 253 17.40 17.99 11.09
N LYS A 254 17.33 18.02 12.43
CA LYS A 254 17.11 19.26 13.19
C LYS A 254 18.25 20.27 13.07
N GLU A 255 19.49 19.81 12.90
CA GLU A 255 20.65 20.68 12.72
C GLU A 255 20.57 21.47 11.43
N THR A 256 20.23 20.81 10.32
CA THR A 256 20.03 21.46 9.02
C THR A 256 18.86 22.45 9.09
N LEU A 257 17.79 22.10 9.82
CA LEU A 257 16.68 23.02 10.06
C LEU A 257 17.14 24.28 10.79
N GLN A 258 17.99 24.13 11.81
CA GLN A 258 18.52 25.26 12.57
C GLN A 258 19.41 26.16 11.72
N ILE A 259 20.29 25.59 10.89
CA ILE A 259 21.11 26.35 9.95
C ILE A 259 20.24 27.16 8.98
N LEU A 260 19.13 26.59 8.49
CA LEU A 260 18.16 27.27 7.65
C LEU A 260 17.37 28.37 8.38
N LYS A 261 17.13 28.22 9.70
CA LYS A 261 16.52 29.26 10.55
C LYS A 261 17.48 30.41 10.82
N ASP A 262 18.76 30.10 11.07
CA ASP A 262 19.81 31.08 11.37
C ASP A 262 20.31 31.85 10.12
N ASN A 263 19.76 31.57 8.93
CA ASN A 263 20.21 32.10 7.63
C ASN A 263 21.69 31.81 7.30
N ARG A 264 22.24 30.71 7.83
CA ARG A 264 23.64 30.31 7.60
C ARG A 264 23.78 29.37 6.41
N TYR A 265 23.29 29.79 5.23
CA TYR A 265 23.22 28.93 4.04
C TYR A 265 24.59 28.38 3.58
N SER A 266 25.69 29.09 3.86
CA SER A 266 27.06 28.62 3.61
C SER A 266 27.34 27.27 4.27
N ASP A 267 26.78 27.04 5.46
CA ASP A 267 27.10 25.91 6.35
C ASP A 267 26.32 24.64 5.96
N LEU A 268 25.36 24.74 5.03
CA LEU A 268 24.61 23.62 4.50
C LEU A 268 25.49 22.75 3.60
N SER A 269 25.30 21.43 3.70
CA SER A 269 26.05 20.48 2.87
C SER A 269 25.75 20.66 1.38
N THR A 270 26.77 20.46 0.54
CA THR A 270 26.62 20.52 -0.92
C THR A 270 25.59 19.52 -1.43
N VAL A 271 25.51 18.34 -0.82
CA VAL A 271 24.52 17.30 -1.16
C VAL A 271 23.09 17.81 -0.96
N PHE A 272 22.81 18.48 0.17
CA PHE A 272 21.50 19.05 0.45
C PHE A 272 21.14 20.17 -0.53
N LYS A 273 22.09 21.08 -0.81
CA LYS A 273 21.91 22.17 -1.78
C LYS A 273 21.58 21.63 -3.17
N ASN A 274 22.35 20.67 -3.66
CA ASN A 274 22.14 20.05 -4.96
C ASN A 274 20.78 19.36 -5.05
N GLN A 275 20.38 18.62 -4.02
CA GLN A 275 19.08 17.97 -3.98
C GLN A 275 17.92 18.99 -4.02
N CYS A 276 18.00 20.09 -3.28
CA CYS A 276 16.98 21.14 -3.34
C CYS A 276 16.92 21.80 -4.73
N GLU A 277 18.06 21.99 -5.37
CA GLU A 277 18.14 22.55 -6.72
C GLU A 277 17.57 21.59 -7.78
N GLU A 278 17.78 20.28 -7.64
CA GLU A 278 17.14 19.27 -8.52
C GLU A 278 15.61 19.29 -8.39
N VAL A 279 15.08 19.39 -7.17
CA VAL A 279 13.63 19.51 -6.93
C VAL A 279 13.10 20.81 -7.54
N PHE A 280 13.82 21.92 -7.34
CA PHE A 280 13.43 23.21 -7.90
C PHE A 280 13.48 23.21 -9.43
N SER A 281 14.53 22.63 -10.02
CA SER A 281 14.66 22.44 -11.46
C SER A 281 13.50 21.61 -12.02
N TYR A 282 13.12 20.52 -11.35
CA TYR A 282 11.94 19.73 -11.72
C TYR A 282 10.64 20.56 -11.67
N ALA A 283 10.45 21.37 -10.62
CA ALA A 283 9.32 22.30 -10.49
C ALA A 283 9.23 23.29 -11.67
N MET A 284 10.38 23.74 -12.18
CA MET A 284 10.43 24.77 -13.22
C MET A 284 10.37 24.20 -14.64
N THR A 285 10.72 22.93 -14.85
CA THR A 285 10.98 22.39 -16.21
C THR A 285 10.12 21.19 -16.60
N ALA A 286 9.60 20.40 -15.65
CA ALA A 286 8.83 19.21 -15.98
C ALA A 286 7.48 19.58 -16.63
N GLU A 287 7.07 18.85 -17.67
CA GLU A 287 5.80 19.10 -18.37
C GLU A 287 4.60 19.05 -17.42
N THR A 288 4.60 18.12 -16.46
CA THR A 288 3.56 17.99 -15.42
C THR A 288 3.51 19.17 -14.46
N GLN A 289 4.57 19.99 -14.39
CA GLN A 289 4.65 21.21 -13.57
C GLN A 289 4.28 22.47 -14.34
N GLN A 290 4.03 22.36 -15.66
CA GLN A 290 3.62 23.48 -16.50
C GLN A 290 2.11 23.55 -16.73
N LEU A 291 1.34 22.69 -16.05
CA LEU A 291 -0.12 22.70 -16.11
C LEU A 291 -0.69 23.91 -15.38
N GLU A 292 -1.92 24.30 -15.71
CA GLU A 292 -2.63 25.42 -15.06
C GLU A 292 -2.79 25.17 -13.54
N THR A 293 -2.95 23.92 -13.13
CA THR A 293 -3.10 23.52 -11.73
C THR A 293 -1.80 23.58 -10.94
N THR A 294 -0.64 23.45 -11.59
CA THR A 294 0.66 23.31 -10.93
C THR A 294 1.55 24.55 -11.09
N LYS A 295 1.54 25.19 -12.26
CA LYS A 295 2.45 26.30 -12.55
C LYS A 295 2.18 27.51 -11.65
N GLY A 296 3.13 27.82 -10.78
CA GLY A 296 3.05 28.97 -9.86
C GLY A 296 2.04 28.80 -8.72
N THR A 297 1.60 27.57 -8.45
CA THR A 297 0.63 27.27 -7.40
C THR A 297 1.25 26.46 -6.27
N VAL A 298 0.63 26.49 -5.09
CA VAL A 298 1.03 25.63 -3.96
C VAL A 298 0.93 24.15 -4.33
N PHE A 299 -0.02 23.79 -5.19
CA PHE A 299 -0.16 22.42 -5.68
C PHE A 299 1.05 22.00 -6.53
N GLY A 300 1.60 22.89 -7.36
CA GLY A 300 2.86 22.63 -8.05
C GLY A 300 4.04 22.46 -7.10
N ALA A 301 4.14 23.30 -6.05
CA ALA A 301 5.20 23.17 -5.04
C ALA A 301 5.15 21.81 -4.32
N TYR A 302 3.95 21.33 -3.98
CA TYR A 302 3.77 19.97 -3.45
C TYR A 302 4.20 18.89 -4.45
N ASN A 303 3.71 18.97 -5.68
CA ASN A 303 4.01 17.99 -6.73
C ASN A 303 5.48 18.00 -7.16
N ALA A 304 6.19 19.11 -7.00
CA ALA A 304 7.62 19.18 -7.29
C ALA A 304 8.41 18.26 -6.36
N ILE A 305 8.06 18.25 -5.07
CA ILE A 305 8.72 17.42 -4.06
C ILE A 305 8.37 15.95 -4.28
N THR A 306 7.09 15.61 -4.39
CA THR A 306 6.66 14.21 -4.60
C THR A 306 7.14 13.68 -5.95
N GLY A 307 7.02 14.47 -7.00
CA GLY A 307 7.47 14.17 -8.36
C GLY A 307 8.98 14.00 -8.49
N TYR A 308 9.79 14.78 -7.76
CA TYR A 308 11.25 14.57 -7.71
C TYR A 308 11.59 13.16 -7.24
N PHE A 309 11.02 12.73 -6.11
CA PHE A 309 11.28 11.39 -5.58
C PHE A 309 10.75 10.27 -6.48
N GLN A 310 9.73 10.55 -7.29
CA GLN A 310 9.16 9.56 -8.20
C GLN A 310 9.89 9.48 -9.54
N ASN A 311 10.35 10.61 -10.08
CA ASN A 311 10.75 10.72 -11.49
C ASN A 311 12.21 11.12 -11.70
N VAL A 312 12.83 11.82 -10.74
CA VAL A 312 14.18 12.40 -10.91
C VAL A 312 15.21 11.68 -10.07
N ARG A 313 14.88 11.40 -8.80
CA ARG A 313 15.83 10.79 -7.88
C ARG A 313 16.25 9.40 -8.36
N SER A 314 17.54 9.19 -8.50
CA SER A 314 18.11 7.87 -8.76
C SER A 314 18.05 6.99 -7.51
N TYR A 315 17.64 5.74 -7.71
CA TYR A 315 17.66 4.71 -6.69
C TYR A 315 18.56 3.56 -7.16
N LYS A 316 19.10 2.82 -6.19
CA LYS A 316 19.94 1.65 -6.48
C LYS A 316 19.18 0.62 -7.34
N ASP A 317 17.90 0.45 -7.03
CA ASP A 317 16.96 -0.46 -7.65
C ASP A 317 15.52 0.04 -7.39
N GLU A 318 14.56 -0.53 -8.10
CA GLU A 318 13.12 -0.23 -7.93
C GLU A 318 12.63 -0.57 -6.52
N GLU A 319 13.28 -1.51 -5.82
CA GLU A 319 12.97 -1.83 -4.42
C GLU A 319 13.29 -0.66 -3.49
N ALA A 320 14.48 -0.07 -3.61
CA ALA A 320 14.90 1.09 -2.84
C ALA A 320 14.02 2.30 -3.13
N LYS A 321 13.59 2.49 -4.39
CA LYS A 321 12.62 3.51 -4.80
C LYS A 321 11.30 3.34 -4.07
N LEU A 322 10.76 2.13 -4.13
CA LEU A 322 9.49 1.79 -3.52
C LEU A 322 9.55 1.91 -1.98
N LYS A 323 10.64 1.48 -1.34
CA LYS A 323 10.83 1.69 0.11
C LYS A 323 10.86 3.16 0.49
N SER A 324 11.53 3.99 -0.31
CA SER A 324 11.60 5.44 -0.09
C SER A 324 10.22 6.10 -0.18
N LEU A 325 9.48 5.80 -1.25
CA LEU A 325 8.19 6.42 -1.57
C LEU A 325 7.09 6.04 -0.61
N VAL A 326 7.10 4.79 -0.10
CA VAL A 326 5.87 4.25 0.48
C VAL A 326 6.04 3.70 1.93
N TYR A 327 7.19 3.17 2.37
CA TYR A 327 7.34 2.61 3.76
C TYR A 327 7.72 3.61 4.84
N GLY A 328 7.15 4.82 4.82
CA GLY A 328 7.62 5.88 5.71
C GLY A 328 9.10 6.19 5.49
N GLY A 329 9.63 5.86 4.30
CA GLY A 329 10.99 6.14 3.91
C GLY A 329 11.21 7.64 3.73
N THR A 330 12.38 8.00 3.22
CA THR A 330 12.74 9.41 3.07
C THR A 330 11.70 10.16 2.24
N ALA A 331 11.29 9.65 1.08
CA ALA A 331 10.32 10.33 0.23
C ALA A 331 8.93 10.45 0.86
N ALA A 332 8.42 9.39 1.50
CA ALA A 332 7.14 9.44 2.22
C ALA A 332 7.16 10.52 3.33
N THR A 333 8.24 10.56 4.12
CA THR A 333 8.41 11.57 5.18
C THR A 333 8.50 12.98 4.59
N LYS A 334 9.16 13.15 3.44
CA LYS A 334 9.24 14.44 2.76
C LYS A 334 7.91 14.86 2.16
N ALA A 335 7.14 13.93 1.61
CA ALA A 335 5.81 14.17 1.07
C ALA A 335 4.85 14.63 2.18
N GLN A 336 4.85 13.99 3.35
CA GLN A 336 4.04 14.43 4.48
C GLN A 336 4.43 15.83 4.95
N LYS A 337 5.73 16.08 5.14
CA LYS A 337 6.20 17.41 5.54
C LYS A 337 5.87 18.50 4.50
N ALA A 338 5.93 18.16 3.21
CA ALA A 338 5.54 19.04 2.13
C ALA A 338 4.04 19.34 2.20
N LEU A 339 3.19 18.33 2.44
CA LEU A 339 1.76 18.50 2.61
C LEU A 339 1.46 19.45 3.78
N ASP A 340 2.07 19.23 4.94
CA ASP A 340 1.88 20.07 6.13
C ASP A 340 2.28 21.54 5.86
N LEU A 341 3.42 21.76 5.20
CA LEU A 341 3.90 23.09 4.82
C LEU A 341 3.00 23.76 3.77
N CYS A 342 2.51 23.00 2.79
CA CYS A 342 1.59 23.51 1.77
C CYS A 342 0.24 23.88 2.38
N SER A 343 -0.30 23.07 3.29
CA SER A 343 -1.51 23.40 4.05
C SER A 343 -1.33 24.69 4.84
N ALA A 344 -0.25 24.80 5.61
CA ALA A 344 0.05 26.00 6.38
C ALA A 344 0.24 27.23 5.49
N PHE A 345 0.91 27.11 4.35
CA PHE A 345 1.08 28.21 3.40
C PHE A 345 -0.24 28.60 2.75
N ALA A 346 -1.11 27.65 2.42
CA ALA A 346 -2.41 27.95 1.85
C ALA A 346 -3.30 28.75 2.84
N GLU A 347 -3.17 28.48 4.14
CA GLU A 347 -3.92 29.18 5.20
C GLU A 347 -3.30 30.52 5.64
N HIS A 348 -1.97 30.58 5.73
CA HIS A 348 -1.24 31.71 6.36
C HIS A 348 -0.27 32.44 5.42
N GLY A 349 -0.19 32.03 4.16
CA GLY A 349 0.72 32.59 3.16
C GLY A 349 2.18 32.47 3.57
N LYS A 350 2.98 33.47 3.23
CA LYS A 350 4.43 33.53 3.50
C LYS A 350 4.80 33.34 4.97
N GLU A 351 3.90 33.66 5.91
CA GLU A 351 4.16 33.52 7.35
C GLU A 351 4.36 32.05 7.75
N ALA A 352 3.75 31.11 7.02
CA ALA A 352 3.99 29.67 7.22
C ALA A 352 5.45 29.25 6.94
N LEU A 353 6.18 30.01 6.12
CA LEU A 353 7.60 29.76 5.81
C LEU A 353 8.55 30.52 6.74
N LEU A 354 8.00 31.47 7.51
CA LEU A 354 8.69 32.17 8.59
C LEU A 354 8.59 31.29 9.84
N LEU A 355 9.44 30.26 9.88
CA LEU A 355 9.53 29.37 11.02
C LEU A 355 9.95 30.16 12.27
N ASN A 356 9.03 30.38 13.21
CA ASN A 356 9.42 30.54 14.62
C ASN A 356 10.03 29.23 15.13
#